data_AF-A0A7T5UVU4-F1
#
_entry.id   AF-A0A7T5UVU4-F1
#
_cell.length_a   1.000
_cell.length_b   1.000
_cell.length_c   1.000
_cell.angle_alpha   90.00
_cell.angle_beta   90.00
_cell.angle_gamma   90.00
#
_symmetry.space_group_name_H-M   'P 1'
#
loop_
_entity.id
_entity.type
_entity.pdbx_description
1 polymer ?
#
loop_
_entity_poly.entity_id
_entity_poly.type
_entity_poly.pdbx_seq_one_letter_code
_entity_poly.pdbx_strand_id
1 'polypeptide(L)'
;MLIVVLLKGVPARTTQVVQVGGALNREAMDLVLNPHDAKAVEAADFIKRRVGGKSVALTMGPDMKLIPLMKPLFDSEVLGIDEEYVLSDRKMAGSDTLATSYAVSLGVKKLVERHIEPLLQLQDSIKRTGYADSVRALASKLYRANLIPNRVYSELPSVRNSIIHRFLDGGTTPSAAIEELEREKDRVSRFVVVSGIKTTDGETGSVGPQVAEGISELLGRLVPHATYVEDFDVLPGGSSILSERSIGRMVQKLEMELPSLLTISTEYRPREPGTFDQPEVRLNSYAGKVQLATKWTAEDLGADPKRLGLSGSPTIVGAGIDIGKTPVQKFVGRSLVFLEKAPELSLDGKKYGPFEKGDLATPLPETLLAGLKSEGKVGPFSYPMLAKEIFS
;
A
#
# COMPACT_ATOMS: atom_id res chain seq x y z
N MET A 1 -14.35 4.76 -11.31
CA MET A 1 -13.15 5.55 -10.97
C MET A 1 -11.90 4.68 -11.15
N LEU A 2 -10.75 5.26 -11.47
CA LEU A 2 -9.46 4.54 -11.41
C LEU A 2 -8.84 4.76 -10.03
N ILE A 3 -8.50 3.68 -9.32
CA ILE A 3 -8.00 3.69 -7.95
C ILE A 3 -6.62 3.03 -7.98
N VAL A 4 -5.55 3.80 -7.86
CA VAL A 4 -4.18 3.28 -7.91
C VAL A 4 -3.68 3.04 -6.50
N VAL A 5 -3.27 1.81 -6.20
CA VAL A 5 -2.80 1.38 -4.89
C VAL A 5 -1.30 1.17 -4.96
N LEU A 6 -0.53 2.01 -4.25
CA LEU A 6 0.92 1.89 -4.19
C LEU A 6 1.28 0.85 -3.13
N LEU A 7 1.98 -0.20 -3.55
CA LEU A 7 2.37 -1.31 -2.68
C LEU A 7 3.89 -1.50 -2.69
N LYS A 8 4.44 -1.94 -1.57
CA LYS A 8 5.86 -2.30 -1.43
C LYS A 8 6.03 -3.66 -0.79
N GLY A 9 6.89 -4.48 -1.39
CA GLY A 9 7.44 -5.66 -0.75
C GLY A 9 8.55 -5.26 0.23
N VAL A 10 8.43 -5.65 1.49
CA VAL A 10 9.41 -5.39 2.56
C VAL A 10 9.98 -6.72 3.08
N PRO A 11 11.20 -6.76 3.60
CA PRO A 11 11.74 -7.98 4.20
C PRO A 11 10.87 -8.47 5.36
N ALA A 12 10.57 -9.79 5.40
CA ALA A 12 9.74 -10.39 6.45
C ALA A 12 10.31 -10.24 7.87
N ARG A 13 11.63 -10.11 7.99
CA ARG A 13 12.34 -9.89 9.27
C ARG A 13 13.36 -8.78 9.08
N THR A 14 13.11 -7.61 9.65
CA THR A 14 14.07 -6.50 9.69
C THR A 14 15.25 -6.75 10.64
N THR A 15 15.15 -7.73 11.54
CA THR A 15 16.08 -7.93 12.68
C THR A 15 17.19 -8.97 12.46
N GLN A 16 17.21 -9.69 11.34
CA GLN A 16 18.31 -10.61 11.03
C GLN A 16 19.12 -10.04 9.88
N VAL A 17 20.09 -9.20 10.23
CA VAL A 17 21.19 -8.84 9.33
C VAL A 17 21.99 -10.12 9.10
N VAL A 18 21.68 -10.85 8.03
CA VAL A 18 22.52 -11.97 7.62
C VAL A 18 23.79 -11.37 7.02
N GLN A 19 24.78 -11.12 7.87
CA GLN A 19 26.12 -10.77 7.46
C GLN A 19 26.81 -12.01 6.91
N VAL A 20 27.06 -12.05 5.61
CA VAL A 20 28.09 -12.91 5.03
C VAL A 20 29.17 -11.96 4.50
N GLY A 21 30.29 -11.85 5.21
CA GLY A 21 31.44 -11.04 4.77
C GLY A 21 31.26 -9.52 4.82
N GLY A 22 30.41 -9.00 5.71
CA GLY A 22 30.23 -7.55 5.90
C GLY A 22 29.28 -6.85 4.91
N ALA A 23 28.68 -7.60 3.98
CA ALA A 23 27.62 -7.12 3.10
C ALA A 23 26.26 -7.74 3.48
N LEU A 24 25.20 -6.92 3.48
CA LEU A 24 23.82 -7.36 3.65
C LEU A 24 23.41 -8.23 2.46
N ASN A 25 23.17 -9.53 2.69
CA ASN A 25 22.67 -10.42 1.63
C ASN A 25 21.15 -10.22 1.42
N ARG A 26 20.78 -9.19 0.65
CA ARG A 26 19.38 -8.86 0.33
C ARG A 26 18.70 -9.87 -0.61
N GLU A 27 19.47 -10.72 -1.29
CA GLU A 27 18.92 -11.70 -2.24
C GLU A 27 18.21 -12.86 -1.55
N ALA A 28 18.64 -13.24 -0.33
CA ALA A 28 18.11 -14.38 0.43
C ALA A 28 16.87 -14.08 1.29
N MET A 29 16.40 -12.83 1.36
CA MET A 29 15.25 -12.48 2.19
C MET A 29 13.93 -12.61 1.41
N ASP A 30 12.99 -13.34 2.01
CA ASP A 30 11.59 -13.37 1.58
C ASP A 30 10.97 -11.97 1.78
N LEU A 31 10.23 -11.52 0.76
CA LEU A 31 9.44 -10.30 0.84
C LEU A 31 8.04 -10.63 1.33
N VAL A 32 7.50 -9.74 2.15
CA VAL A 32 6.09 -9.71 2.56
C VAL A 32 5.50 -8.37 2.14
N LEU A 33 4.17 -8.28 2.03
CA LEU A 33 3.50 -7.02 1.79
C LEU A 33 3.75 -6.11 3.00
N ASN A 34 4.12 -4.86 2.74
CA ASN A 34 4.25 -3.87 3.79
C ASN A 34 2.94 -3.80 4.61
N PRO A 35 2.97 -3.98 5.93
CA PRO A 35 1.76 -3.99 6.75
C PRO A 35 0.92 -2.70 6.64
N HIS A 36 1.56 -1.55 6.42
CA HIS A 36 0.85 -0.28 6.22
C HIS A 36 0.13 -0.22 4.87
N ASP A 37 0.61 -0.93 3.85
CA ASP A 37 0.00 -0.95 2.53
C ASP A 37 -1.26 -1.83 2.50
N ALA A 38 -1.40 -2.78 3.42
CA ALA A 38 -2.64 -3.53 3.59
C ALA A 38 -3.82 -2.59 3.91
N LYS A 39 -3.60 -1.51 4.66
CA LYS A 39 -4.60 -0.47 4.91
C LYS A 39 -4.95 0.34 3.66
N ALA A 40 -4.00 0.52 2.75
CA ALA A 40 -4.26 1.13 1.45
C ALA A 40 -5.14 0.23 0.57
N VAL A 41 -4.96 -1.09 0.63
CA VAL A 41 -5.85 -2.05 -0.06
C VAL A 41 -7.28 -1.99 0.51
N GLU A 42 -7.43 -1.96 1.84
CA GLU A 42 -8.75 -1.78 2.49
C GLU A 42 -9.42 -0.47 2.05
N ALA A 43 -8.68 0.64 2.04
CA ALA A 43 -9.18 1.93 1.59
C ALA A 43 -9.60 1.92 0.10
N ALA A 44 -8.82 1.25 -0.76
CA ALA A 44 -9.13 1.09 -2.18
C ALA A 44 -10.42 0.30 -2.41
N ASP A 45 -10.62 -0.79 -1.65
CA ASP A 45 -11.84 -1.58 -1.71
C ASP A 45 -13.06 -0.76 -1.27
N PHE A 46 -12.93 0.03 -0.20
CA PHE A 46 -13.98 0.96 0.22
C PHE A 46 -14.37 1.93 -0.91
N ILE A 47 -13.39 2.60 -1.54
CA ILE A 47 -13.64 3.52 -2.66
C ILE A 47 -14.36 2.79 -3.80
N LYS A 48 -13.86 1.61 -4.18
CA LYS A 48 -14.43 0.82 -5.28
C LYS A 48 -15.87 0.43 -5.00
N ARG A 49 -16.20 0.00 -3.79
CA ARG A 49 -17.57 -0.33 -3.40
C ARG A 49 -18.47 0.91 -3.26
N ARG A 50 -17.90 2.07 -2.90
CA ARG A 50 -18.62 3.34 -2.75
C ARG A 50 -19.04 3.96 -4.07
N VAL A 51 -18.18 3.93 -5.10
CA VAL A 51 -18.42 4.63 -6.39
C VAL A 51 -18.23 3.77 -7.64
N GLY A 52 -17.82 2.51 -7.49
CA GLY A 52 -17.44 1.64 -8.61
C GLY A 52 -16.13 2.05 -9.28
N GLY A 53 -15.62 1.19 -10.15
CA GLY A 53 -14.36 1.44 -10.83
C GLY A 53 -13.45 0.24 -10.87
N LYS A 54 -12.15 0.54 -10.86
CA LYS A 54 -11.08 -0.45 -10.88
C LYS A 54 -10.01 -0.08 -9.86
N SER A 55 -9.60 -1.04 -9.04
CA SER A 55 -8.41 -0.96 -8.19
C SER A 55 -7.20 -1.55 -8.91
N VAL A 56 -6.11 -0.80 -9.02
CA VAL A 56 -4.89 -1.20 -9.71
C VAL A 56 -3.71 -1.08 -8.76
N ALA A 57 -3.04 -2.18 -8.46
CA ALA A 57 -1.79 -2.17 -7.71
C ALA A 57 -0.64 -1.71 -8.61
N LEU A 58 0.19 -0.83 -8.07
CA LEU A 58 1.46 -0.42 -8.67
C LEU A 58 2.57 -0.61 -7.64
N THR A 59 3.58 -1.41 -7.99
CA THR A 59 4.72 -1.68 -7.11
C THR A 59 6.03 -1.58 -7.88
N MET A 60 7.13 -1.27 -7.19
CA MET A 60 8.46 -1.15 -7.78
C MET A 60 9.44 -2.09 -7.09
N GLY A 61 10.18 -2.88 -7.89
CA GLY A 61 11.22 -3.76 -7.39
C GLY A 61 11.40 -5.03 -8.24
N PRO A 62 12.05 -6.07 -7.70
CA PRO A 62 12.29 -7.32 -8.43
C PRO A 62 10.97 -8.06 -8.72
N ASP A 63 10.60 -8.14 -10.00
CA ASP A 63 9.38 -8.79 -10.49
C ASP A 63 9.23 -10.23 -10.01
N MET A 64 10.32 -11.00 -10.05
CA MET A 64 10.36 -12.39 -9.58
C MET A 64 9.91 -12.59 -8.12
N LYS A 65 10.01 -11.55 -7.28
CA LYS A 65 9.56 -11.58 -5.88
C LYS A 65 8.21 -10.88 -5.68
N LEU A 66 7.94 -9.81 -6.42
CA LEU A 66 6.73 -9.00 -6.24
C LEU A 66 5.49 -9.65 -6.86
N ILE A 67 5.60 -10.27 -8.04
CA ILE A 67 4.47 -10.91 -8.71
C ILE A 67 3.86 -12.03 -7.84
N PRO A 68 4.64 -12.98 -7.26
CA PRO A 68 4.09 -13.98 -6.35
C PRO A 68 3.48 -13.36 -5.08
N LEU A 69 4.06 -12.26 -4.60
CA LEU A 69 3.62 -11.60 -3.38
C LEU A 69 2.24 -10.96 -3.52
N MET A 70 1.91 -10.42 -4.70
CA MET A 70 0.63 -9.78 -4.96
C MET A 70 -0.48 -10.76 -5.34
N LYS A 71 -0.13 -12.00 -5.75
CA LYS A 71 -1.10 -13.04 -6.15
C LYS A 71 -2.30 -13.19 -5.19
N PRO A 72 -2.11 -13.28 -3.85
CA PRO A 72 -3.23 -13.42 -2.91
C PRO A 72 -4.22 -12.24 -2.93
N LEU A 73 -3.78 -11.04 -3.29
CA LEU A 73 -4.65 -9.86 -3.41
C LEU A 73 -5.63 -9.99 -4.59
N PHE A 74 -5.26 -10.76 -5.62
CA PHE A 74 -6.16 -11.07 -6.72
C PHE A 74 -7.13 -12.19 -6.40
N ASP A 75 -6.67 -13.22 -5.71
CA ASP A 75 -7.49 -14.40 -5.40
C ASP A 75 -8.57 -14.06 -4.35
N SER A 76 -8.41 -12.97 -3.59
CA SER A 76 -9.38 -12.53 -2.58
C SER A 76 -10.66 -11.94 -3.19
N GLU A 77 -11.78 -12.63 -3.06
CA GLU A 77 -13.10 -12.15 -3.53
C GLU A 77 -13.65 -10.95 -2.73
N VAL A 78 -13.17 -10.74 -1.50
CA VAL A 78 -13.71 -9.74 -0.57
C VAL A 78 -12.88 -8.46 -0.56
N LEU A 79 -11.56 -8.57 -0.43
CA LEU A 79 -10.62 -7.44 -0.33
C LEU A 79 -9.53 -7.66 -1.36
N GLY A 80 -9.59 -6.95 -2.49
CA GLY A 80 -8.67 -7.27 -3.57
C GLY A 80 -8.42 -6.18 -4.58
N ILE A 81 -7.45 -6.50 -5.44
CA ILE A 81 -6.99 -5.67 -6.55
C ILE A 81 -7.51 -6.27 -7.86
N ASP A 82 -7.86 -5.42 -8.82
CA ASP A 82 -8.30 -5.86 -10.15
C ASP A 82 -7.15 -6.08 -11.11
N GLU A 83 -6.08 -5.27 -11.05
CA GLU A 83 -4.90 -5.39 -11.91
C GLU A 83 -3.60 -5.05 -11.15
N GLU A 84 -2.47 -5.63 -11.54
CA GLU A 84 -1.16 -5.32 -10.98
C GLU A 84 -0.18 -4.92 -12.06
N TYR A 85 0.59 -3.89 -11.75
CA TYR A 85 1.72 -3.44 -12.53
C TYR A 85 2.96 -3.40 -11.66
N VAL A 86 4.04 -3.98 -12.19
CA VAL A 86 5.34 -4.03 -11.53
C VAL A 86 6.35 -3.23 -12.33
N LEU A 87 6.88 -2.17 -11.72
CA LEU A 87 8.00 -1.40 -12.24
C LEU A 87 9.29 -2.16 -11.88
N SER A 88 9.89 -2.81 -12.87
CA SER A 88 11.02 -3.70 -12.64
C SER A 88 12.09 -3.54 -13.71
N ASP A 89 13.16 -2.84 -13.34
CA ASP A 89 14.35 -2.62 -14.16
C ASP A 89 15.57 -2.47 -13.24
N ARG A 90 16.74 -2.99 -13.66
CA ARG A 90 18.00 -2.81 -12.92
C ARG A 90 18.37 -1.33 -12.78
N LYS A 91 17.96 -0.48 -13.71
CA LYS A 91 18.17 0.98 -13.64
C LYS A 91 17.45 1.64 -12.46
N MET A 92 16.44 0.99 -11.88
CA MET A 92 15.70 1.47 -10.70
C MET A 92 16.33 0.97 -9.38
N ALA A 93 17.41 0.21 -9.43
CA ALA A 93 18.04 -0.33 -8.24
C ALA A 93 18.76 0.76 -7.43
N GLY A 94 18.69 0.65 -6.10
CA GLY A 94 19.34 1.59 -5.19
C GLY A 94 18.65 2.96 -5.06
N SER A 95 17.43 3.10 -5.58
CA SER A 95 16.63 4.32 -5.44
C SER A 95 16.38 4.68 -3.98
N ASP A 96 16.65 5.94 -3.64
CA ASP A 96 16.08 6.64 -2.51
C ASP A 96 14.62 7.05 -2.76
N THR A 97 14.04 7.86 -1.87
CA THR A 97 12.63 8.24 -1.94
C THR A 97 12.32 9.06 -3.19
N LEU A 98 13.20 9.99 -3.60
CA LEU A 98 12.99 10.86 -4.76
C LEU A 98 13.07 10.09 -6.09
N ALA A 99 14.07 9.23 -6.25
CA ALA A 99 14.19 8.40 -7.46
C ALA A 99 13.04 7.37 -7.53
N THR A 100 12.61 6.83 -6.38
CA THR A 100 11.45 5.94 -6.29
C THR A 100 10.17 6.67 -6.68
N SER A 101 9.92 7.85 -6.12
CA SER A 101 8.70 8.62 -6.40
C SER A 101 8.64 9.01 -7.88
N TYR A 102 9.76 9.39 -8.49
CA TYR A 102 9.82 9.68 -9.93
C TYR A 102 9.37 8.49 -10.79
N ALA A 103 9.94 7.30 -10.57
CA ALA A 103 9.55 6.10 -11.29
C ALA A 103 8.07 5.75 -11.09
N VAL A 104 7.59 5.84 -9.84
CA VAL A 104 6.19 5.55 -9.51
C VAL A 104 5.23 6.57 -10.13
N SER A 105 5.54 7.87 -10.11
CA SER A 105 4.73 8.91 -10.76
C SER A 105 4.59 8.68 -12.26
N LEU A 106 5.66 8.25 -12.95
CA LEU A 106 5.59 7.84 -14.35
C LEU A 106 4.70 6.62 -14.55
N GLY A 107 4.79 5.62 -13.66
CA GLY A 107 3.89 4.47 -13.66
C GLY A 107 2.42 4.86 -13.52
N VAL A 108 2.11 5.77 -12.59
CA VAL A 108 0.73 6.29 -12.42
C VAL A 108 0.26 7.01 -13.67
N LYS A 109 1.09 7.89 -14.26
CA LYS A 109 0.76 8.56 -15.53
C LYS A 109 0.44 7.56 -16.64
N LYS A 110 1.31 6.56 -16.83
CA LYS A 110 1.12 5.52 -17.85
C LYS A 110 -0.15 4.70 -17.62
N LEU A 111 -0.50 4.40 -16.36
CA LEU A 111 -1.75 3.73 -15.99
C LEU A 111 -2.99 4.52 -16.42
N VAL A 112 -2.99 5.83 -16.17
CA VAL A 112 -4.09 6.71 -16.53
C VAL A 112 -4.21 6.81 -18.05
N GLU A 113 -3.11 7.04 -18.76
CA GLU A 113 -3.07 7.09 -20.23
C GLU A 113 -3.60 5.80 -20.87
N ARG A 114 -3.22 4.64 -20.31
CA ARG A 114 -3.69 3.32 -20.75
C ARG A 114 -5.21 3.14 -20.67
N HIS A 115 -5.89 3.86 -19.78
CA HIS A 115 -7.35 3.82 -19.65
C HIS A 115 -8.05 4.96 -20.42
N ILE A 116 -7.33 6.03 -20.75
CA ILE A 116 -7.83 7.14 -21.59
C ILE A 116 -7.79 6.77 -23.07
N GLU A 117 -6.70 6.17 -23.54
CA GLU A 117 -6.49 5.86 -24.96
C GLU A 117 -7.60 4.98 -25.59
N PRO A 118 -8.13 3.94 -24.92
CA PRO A 118 -9.30 3.19 -25.39
C PRO A 118 -10.52 4.05 -25.72
N LEU A 119 -10.77 5.10 -24.92
CA LEU A 119 -11.91 6.00 -25.13
C LEU A 119 -11.70 6.87 -26.36
N LEU A 120 -10.47 7.35 -26.57
CA LEU A 120 -10.08 8.10 -27.77
C LEU A 120 -10.19 7.23 -29.03
N GLN A 121 -9.76 5.96 -28.96
CA GLN A 121 -9.90 5.01 -30.07
C GLN A 121 -11.37 4.78 -30.45
N LEU A 122 -12.27 4.68 -29.46
CA LEU A 122 -13.71 4.57 -29.70
C LEU A 122 -14.28 5.85 -30.32
N GLN A 123 -13.92 7.03 -29.80
CA GLN A 123 -14.33 8.31 -30.38
C GLN A 123 -13.91 8.41 -31.86
N ASP A 124 -12.66 8.06 -32.17
CA ASP A 124 -12.15 8.10 -33.54
C ASP A 124 -12.83 7.07 -34.44
N SER A 125 -13.13 5.88 -33.92
CA SER A 125 -13.88 4.86 -34.67
C SER A 125 -15.29 5.34 -35.04
N ILE A 126 -15.99 5.99 -34.10
CA ILE A 126 -17.31 6.58 -34.32
C ILE A 126 -17.24 7.70 -35.37
N LYS A 127 -16.23 8.59 -35.30
CA LYS A 127 -16.03 9.69 -36.26
C LYS A 127 -15.76 9.21 -37.69
N ARG A 128 -14.89 8.21 -37.85
CA ARG A 128 -14.38 7.81 -39.17
C ARG A 128 -15.38 7.04 -40.01
N THR A 129 -16.15 6.16 -39.37
CA THR A 129 -16.76 5.06 -40.13
C THR A 129 -18.27 5.05 -40.11
N GLY A 130 -18.94 5.46 -39.03
CA GLY A 130 -20.40 5.24 -38.89
C GLY A 130 -20.86 3.76 -38.99
N TYR A 131 -19.95 2.81 -39.28
CA TYR A 131 -20.24 1.39 -39.42
C TYR A 131 -20.32 0.76 -38.03
N ALA A 132 -21.52 0.30 -37.67
CA ALA A 132 -21.82 -0.28 -36.37
C ALA A 132 -20.90 -1.47 -36.00
N ASP A 133 -20.50 -2.28 -36.98
CA ASP A 133 -19.75 -3.52 -36.71
C ASP A 133 -18.30 -3.28 -36.30
N SER A 134 -17.61 -2.27 -36.85
CA SER A 134 -16.24 -1.95 -36.47
C SER A 134 -16.16 -1.40 -35.05
N VAL A 135 -17.10 -0.51 -34.69
CA VAL A 135 -17.21 0.07 -33.34
C VAL A 135 -17.54 -1.03 -32.32
N ARG A 136 -18.47 -1.94 -32.63
CA ARG A 136 -18.81 -3.08 -31.77
C ARG A 136 -17.61 -4.00 -31.53
N ALA A 137 -16.88 -4.36 -32.59
CA ALA A 137 -15.71 -5.23 -32.49
C ALA A 137 -14.60 -4.60 -31.63
N LEU A 138 -14.33 -3.29 -31.82
CA LEU A 138 -13.37 -2.55 -31.01
C LEU A 138 -13.81 -2.49 -29.55
N ALA A 139 -15.06 -2.14 -29.27
CA ALA A 139 -15.59 -2.05 -27.90
C ALA A 139 -15.52 -3.41 -27.17
N SER A 140 -15.90 -4.51 -27.82
CA SER A 140 -15.78 -5.86 -27.26
C SER A 140 -14.32 -6.22 -26.96
N LYS A 141 -13.39 -5.93 -27.87
CA LYS A 141 -11.96 -6.14 -27.65
C LYS A 141 -11.45 -5.37 -26.43
N LEU A 142 -11.78 -4.09 -26.33
CA LEU A 142 -11.34 -3.22 -25.23
C LEU A 142 -11.96 -3.66 -23.88
N TYR A 143 -13.23 -4.07 -23.87
CA TYR A 143 -13.90 -4.57 -22.68
C TYR A 143 -13.30 -5.88 -22.17
N ARG A 144 -12.99 -6.82 -23.07
CA ARG A 144 -12.33 -8.09 -22.73
C ARG A 144 -10.88 -7.91 -22.28
N ALA A 145 -10.20 -6.88 -22.79
CA ALA A 145 -8.91 -6.44 -22.28
C ALA A 145 -9.03 -5.71 -20.93
N ASN A 146 -10.23 -5.61 -20.37
CA ASN A 146 -10.57 -4.90 -19.14
C ASN A 146 -10.28 -3.40 -19.21
N LEU A 147 -10.16 -2.77 -20.38
CA LEU A 147 -9.69 -1.38 -20.49
C LEU A 147 -10.78 -0.31 -20.39
N ILE A 148 -12.06 -0.71 -20.45
CA ILE A 148 -13.22 0.19 -20.38
C ILE A 148 -14.27 -0.34 -19.39
N PRO A 149 -15.00 0.53 -18.69
CA PRO A 149 -16.03 0.13 -17.74
C PRO A 149 -17.34 -0.28 -18.44
N ASN A 150 -18.22 -0.96 -17.70
CA ASN A 150 -19.55 -1.40 -18.15
C ASN A 150 -20.41 -0.26 -18.72
N ARG A 151 -20.22 0.97 -18.22
CA ARG A 151 -20.88 2.19 -18.70
C ARG A 151 -20.57 2.49 -20.16
N VAL A 152 -19.34 2.24 -20.61
CA VAL A 152 -18.92 2.46 -21.99
C VAL A 152 -19.43 1.34 -22.88
N TYR A 153 -19.12 0.10 -22.52
CA TYR A 153 -19.61 -1.10 -23.19
C TYR A 153 -19.63 -2.26 -22.19
N SER A 154 -20.59 -3.17 -22.34
CA SER A 154 -20.67 -4.36 -21.49
C SER A 154 -21.24 -5.55 -22.26
N GLU A 155 -20.66 -6.72 -22.05
CA GLU A 155 -21.22 -8.00 -22.53
C GLU A 155 -22.18 -8.62 -21.50
N LEU A 156 -22.37 -7.99 -20.32
CA LEU A 156 -23.29 -8.47 -19.30
C LEU A 156 -24.75 -8.32 -19.75
N PRO A 157 -25.58 -9.38 -19.70
CA PRO A 157 -26.97 -9.32 -20.14
C PRO A 157 -27.82 -8.25 -19.44
N SER A 158 -27.46 -7.91 -18.20
CA SER A 158 -28.15 -6.92 -17.36
C SER A 158 -27.69 -5.47 -17.60
N VAL A 159 -26.65 -5.23 -18.40
CA VAL A 159 -26.14 -3.88 -18.72
C VAL A 159 -26.22 -3.65 -20.23
N ARG A 160 -27.43 -3.35 -20.71
CA ARG A 160 -27.67 -3.08 -22.14
C ARG A 160 -27.68 -1.60 -22.51
N ASN A 161 -27.77 -0.72 -21.53
CA ASN A 161 -27.87 0.72 -21.75
C ASN A 161 -26.51 1.45 -21.66
N SER A 162 -25.44 0.80 -22.13
CA SER A 162 -24.10 1.41 -22.23
C SER A 162 -24.02 2.43 -23.38
N ILE A 163 -23.03 3.31 -23.35
CA ILE A 163 -22.82 4.35 -24.39
C ILE A 163 -22.77 3.71 -25.78
N ILE A 164 -21.96 2.65 -25.95
CA ILE A 164 -21.77 2.01 -27.25
C ILE A 164 -23.03 1.25 -27.68
N HIS A 165 -23.72 0.54 -26.77
CA HIS A 165 -24.99 -0.13 -27.15
C HIS A 165 -26.04 0.87 -27.64
N ARG A 166 -26.25 1.98 -26.91
CA ARG A 166 -27.19 3.03 -27.34
C ARG A 166 -26.85 3.62 -28.70
N PHE A 167 -25.57 3.84 -28.96
CA PHE A 167 -25.11 4.31 -30.26
C PHE A 167 -25.39 3.29 -31.38
N LEU A 168 -25.05 2.02 -31.15
CA LEU A 168 -25.24 0.94 -32.13
C LEU A 168 -26.71 0.65 -32.43
N ASP A 169 -27.58 0.80 -31.45
CA ASP A 169 -29.03 0.61 -31.58
C ASP A 169 -29.74 1.82 -32.20
N GLY A 170 -29.00 2.88 -32.55
CA GLY A 170 -29.55 4.12 -33.12
C GLY A 170 -30.27 5.03 -32.11
N GLY A 171 -30.15 4.73 -30.81
CA GLY A 171 -30.74 5.52 -29.73
C GLY A 171 -29.97 6.79 -29.37
N THR A 172 -28.80 7.03 -29.96
CA THR A 172 -27.96 8.21 -29.71
C THR A 172 -27.19 8.60 -30.98
N THR A 173 -27.03 9.91 -31.21
CA THR A 173 -26.28 10.41 -32.37
C THR A 173 -24.77 10.19 -32.20
N PRO A 174 -23.97 10.12 -33.27
CA PRO A 174 -22.51 10.04 -33.16
C PRO A 174 -21.92 11.15 -32.28
N SER A 175 -22.41 12.38 -32.44
CA SER A 175 -21.94 13.53 -31.65
C SER A 175 -22.22 13.35 -30.16
N ALA A 176 -23.42 12.92 -29.79
CA ALA A 176 -23.79 12.71 -28.39
C ALA A 176 -23.00 11.54 -27.76
N ALA A 177 -22.80 10.44 -28.51
CA ALA A 177 -21.98 9.33 -28.03
C ALA A 177 -20.52 9.74 -27.80
N ILE A 178 -19.94 10.57 -28.68
CA ILE A 178 -18.59 11.12 -28.51
C ILE A 178 -18.51 12.01 -27.26
N GLU A 179 -19.52 12.86 -27.01
CA GLU A 179 -19.59 13.72 -25.82
C GLU A 179 -19.68 12.88 -24.53
N GLU A 180 -20.44 11.78 -24.54
CA GLU A 180 -20.49 10.84 -23.42
C GLU A 180 -19.15 10.12 -23.18
N LEU A 181 -18.46 9.71 -24.24
CA LEU A 181 -17.10 9.14 -24.13
C LEU A 181 -16.10 10.18 -23.58
N GLU A 182 -16.25 11.45 -23.94
CA GLU A 182 -15.43 12.54 -23.41
C GLU A 182 -15.66 12.73 -21.90
N ARG A 183 -16.91 12.70 -21.44
CA ARG A 183 -17.23 12.72 -20.00
C ARG A 183 -16.62 11.53 -19.25
N GLU A 184 -16.57 10.35 -19.88
CA GLU A 184 -15.91 9.19 -19.27
C GLU A 184 -14.39 9.32 -19.24
N LYS A 185 -13.77 9.99 -20.23
CA LYS A 185 -12.35 10.34 -20.21
C LYS A 185 -12.03 11.28 -19.05
N ASP A 186 -12.87 12.28 -18.81
CA ASP A 186 -12.74 13.18 -17.66
C ASP A 186 -12.88 12.42 -16.34
N ARG A 187 -13.79 11.43 -16.28
CA ARG A 187 -13.95 10.57 -15.10
C ARG A 187 -12.71 9.71 -14.82
N VAL A 188 -12.05 9.17 -15.85
CA VAL A 188 -10.77 8.44 -15.69
C VAL A 188 -9.66 9.38 -15.19
N SER A 189 -9.67 10.63 -15.63
CA SER A 189 -8.71 11.67 -15.21
C SER A 189 -8.89 12.14 -13.75
N ARG A 190 -10.03 11.81 -13.13
CA ARG A 190 -10.33 12.01 -11.69
C ARG A 190 -10.00 10.74 -10.89
N PHE A 191 -8.78 10.24 -11.04
CA PHE A 191 -8.29 9.05 -10.35
C PHE A 191 -7.86 9.36 -8.92
N VAL A 192 -7.77 8.35 -8.06
CA VAL A 192 -7.22 8.50 -6.71
C VAL A 192 -6.03 7.57 -6.54
N VAL A 193 -4.99 8.05 -5.87
CA VAL A 193 -3.85 7.23 -5.47
C VAL A 193 -3.93 6.99 -3.97
N VAL A 194 -3.78 5.75 -3.53
CA VAL A 194 -3.74 5.38 -2.11
C VAL A 194 -2.47 4.61 -1.80
N SER A 195 -1.88 4.87 -0.64
CA SER A 195 -0.64 4.23 -0.19
C SER A 195 -0.63 4.05 1.32
N GLY A 196 0.19 3.15 1.85
CA GLY A 196 0.45 3.11 3.28
C GLY A 196 1.20 4.35 3.76
N ILE A 197 1.02 4.71 5.04
CA ILE A 197 1.68 5.88 5.64
C ILE A 197 3.21 5.86 5.56
N LYS A 198 3.81 4.67 5.72
CA LYS A 198 5.26 4.45 5.62
C LYS A 198 5.56 2.99 5.30
N THR A 199 6.84 2.66 5.16
CA THR A 199 7.31 1.28 4.94
C THR A 199 8.16 0.85 6.12
N THR A 200 8.10 -0.43 6.51
CA THR A 200 8.76 -0.93 7.73
C THR A 200 10.27 -1.07 7.62
N ASP A 201 10.82 -1.06 6.40
CA ASP A 201 12.26 -1.16 6.15
C ASP A 201 12.93 0.22 6.07
N GLY A 202 12.29 1.19 5.39
CA GLY A 202 12.84 2.53 5.21
C GLY A 202 12.30 3.58 6.18
N GLU A 203 11.08 3.40 6.70
CA GLU A 203 10.38 4.26 7.67
C GLU A 203 10.24 5.76 7.33
N THR A 204 10.67 6.21 6.15
CA THR A 204 10.70 7.64 5.78
C THR A 204 9.32 8.29 5.63
N GLY A 205 8.32 7.53 5.18
CA GLY A 205 6.97 8.05 4.89
C GLY A 205 6.91 9.08 3.75
N SER A 206 8.00 9.29 2.99
CA SER A 206 8.11 10.40 2.03
C SER A 206 7.60 10.10 0.63
N VAL A 207 7.54 8.81 0.24
CA VAL A 207 7.23 8.41 -1.15
C VAL A 207 5.83 8.84 -1.57
N GLY A 208 4.81 8.67 -0.72
CA GLY A 208 3.43 9.07 -1.04
C GLY A 208 3.32 10.56 -1.41
N PRO A 209 3.71 11.50 -0.53
CA PRO A 209 3.73 12.93 -0.85
C PRO A 209 4.57 13.29 -2.08
N GLN A 210 5.76 12.69 -2.23
CA GLN A 210 6.62 12.95 -3.39
C GLN A 210 6.02 12.42 -4.70
N VAL A 211 5.25 11.33 -4.66
CA VAL A 211 4.51 10.83 -5.82
C VAL A 211 3.40 11.82 -6.22
N ALA A 212 2.68 12.39 -5.25
CA ALA A 212 1.67 13.41 -5.53
C ALA A 212 2.29 14.64 -6.22
N GLU A 213 3.44 15.10 -5.72
CA GLU A 213 4.19 16.19 -6.35
C GLU A 213 4.68 15.82 -7.76
N GLY A 214 5.27 14.64 -7.93
CA GLY A 214 5.74 14.18 -9.24
C GLY A 214 4.61 14.02 -10.27
N ILE A 215 3.42 13.58 -9.85
CA ILE A 215 2.25 13.55 -10.74
C ILE A 215 1.78 14.98 -11.04
N SER A 216 1.85 15.90 -10.08
CA SER A 216 1.49 17.30 -10.29
C SER A 216 2.36 17.96 -11.37
N GLU A 217 3.68 17.74 -11.29
CA GLU A 217 4.65 18.17 -12.31
C GLU A 217 4.31 17.58 -13.69
N LEU A 218 4.07 16.26 -13.74
CA LEU A 218 3.80 15.55 -14.99
C LEU A 218 2.47 15.94 -15.66
N LEU A 219 1.45 16.29 -14.87
CA LEU A 219 0.15 16.72 -15.37
C LEU A 219 0.05 18.22 -15.60
N GLY A 220 1.04 19.01 -15.15
CA GLY A 220 1.01 20.47 -15.22
C GLY A 220 -0.09 21.11 -14.37
N ARG A 221 -0.60 20.40 -13.35
CA ARG A 221 -1.64 20.88 -12.43
C ARG A 221 -1.50 20.20 -11.07
N LEU A 222 -1.96 20.87 -10.02
CA LEU A 222 -1.89 20.36 -8.65
C LEU A 222 -2.70 19.06 -8.48
N VAL A 223 -2.07 18.06 -7.88
CA VAL A 223 -2.69 16.85 -7.32
C VAL A 223 -2.64 16.97 -5.80
N PRO A 224 -3.72 17.40 -5.13
CA PRO A 224 -3.73 17.54 -3.68
C PRO A 224 -3.49 16.19 -3.01
N HIS A 225 -2.83 16.21 -1.84
CA HIS A 225 -2.60 15.00 -1.06
C HIS A 225 -2.86 15.22 0.43
N ALA A 226 -3.33 14.17 1.10
CA ALA A 226 -3.47 14.11 2.55
C ALA A 226 -2.68 12.94 3.10
N THR A 227 -1.79 13.25 4.06
CA THR A 227 -1.09 12.25 4.86
C THR A 227 -1.79 11.98 6.18
N TYR A 228 -1.49 10.85 6.84
CA TYR A 228 -2.05 10.47 8.14
C TYR A 228 -3.58 10.34 8.13
N VAL A 229 -4.14 9.86 7.02
CA VAL A 229 -5.59 9.73 6.84
C VAL A 229 -6.13 8.62 7.72
N GLU A 230 -7.10 8.95 8.58
CA GLU A 230 -7.77 8.00 9.49
C GLU A 230 -9.20 7.67 9.06
N ASP A 231 -9.85 8.56 8.33
CA ASP A 231 -11.14 8.34 7.69
C ASP A 231 -11.24 9.22 6.43
N PHE A 232 -12.07 8.84 5.48
CA PHE A 232 -12.36 9.64 4.30
C PHE A 232 -13.62 9.16 3.59
N ASP A 233 -14.33 10.04 2.89
CA ASP A 233 -15.42 9.69 1.98
C ASP A 233 -15.19 10.24 0.57
N VAL A 234 -15.77 9.54 -0.42
CA VAL A 234 -15.82 10.03 -1.80
C VAL A 234 -17.16 10.73 -2.00
N LEU A 235 -17.11 12.01 -2.37
CA LEU A 235 -18.31 12.81 -2.55
C LEU A 235 -19.08 12.39 -3.82
N PRO A 236 -20.41 12.61 -3.88
CA PRO A 236 -21.25 12.17 -4.99
C PRO A 236 -20.71 12.58 -6.37
N GLY A 237 -20.82 11.69 -7.35
CA GLY A 237 -20.29 11.91 -8.70
C GLY A 237 -18.76 11.78 -8.82
N GLY A 238 -18.04 11.55 -7.72
CA GLY A 238 -16.58 11.36 -7.74
C GLY A 238 -15.83 12.62 -8.15
N SER A 239 -16.25 13.79 -7.64
CA SER A 239 -15.58 15.07 -7.86
C SER A 239 -14.42 15.30 -6.88
N SER A 240 -14.63 14.95 -5.61
CA SER A 240 -13.74 15.27 -4.50
C SER A 240 -13.78 14.19 -3.42
N ILE A 241 -12.75 14.20 -2.57
CA ILE A 241 -12.63 13.35 -1.39
C ILE A 241 -12.65 14.24 -0.15
N LEU A 242 -13.49 13.91 0.82
CA LEU A 242 -13.46 14.49 2.16
C LEU A 242 -12.60 13.62 3.05
N SER A 243 -11.38 14.05 3.39
CA SER A 243 -10.42 13.31 4.21
C SER A 243 -10.36 13.86 5.63
N GLU A 244 -10.36 12.97 6.61
CA GLU A 244 -10.07 13.25 8.01
C GLU A 244 -8.67 12.70 8.35
N ARG A 245 -7.83 13.56 8.93
CA ARG A 245 -6.47 13.20 9.37
C ARG A 245 -6.15 13.75 10.74
N SER A 246 -5.28 13.05 11.45
CA SER A 246 -4.72 13.49 12.73
C SER A 246 -3.27 13.90 12.54
N ILE A 247 -2.93 15.15 12.90
CA ILE A 247 -1.55 15.65 12.91
C ILE A 247 -1.26 16.29 14.25
N GLY A 248 -0.33 15.68 15.00
CA GLY A 248 0.01 16.13 16.35
C GLY A 248 -1.21 16.05 17.28
N ARG A 249 -1.71 17.22 17.71
CA ARG A 249 -2.91 17.33 18.58
C ARG A 249 -4.12 17.88 17.84
N MET A 250 -4.10 17.88 16.51
CA MET A 250 -5.15 18.45 15.66
C MET A 250 -5.78 17.36 14.79
N VAL A 251 -7.11 17.33 14.76
CA VAL A 251 -7.89 16.61 13.75
C VAL A 251 -8.28 17.60 12.67
N GLN A 252 -7.97 17.30 11.41
CA GLN A 252 -8.29 18.13 10.25
C GLN A 252 -9.24 17.39 9.32
N LYS A 253 -10.26 18.09 8.83
CA LYS A 253 -11.13 17.65 7.72
C LYS A 253 -10.84 18.50 6.50
N LEU A 254 -10.47 17.85 5.41
CA LEU A 254 -10.04 18.49 4.17
C LEU A 254 -10.86 17.95 3.01
N GLU A 255 -11.50 18.84 2.25
CA GLU A 255 -12.04 18.48 0.95
C GLU A 255 -10.94 18.68 -0.11
N MET A 256 -10.69 17.64 -0.91
CA MET A 256 -9.68 17.64 -1.95
C MET A 256 -10.30 17.25 -3.29
N GLU A 257 -10.07 18.05 -4.32
CA GLU A 257 -10.49 17.72 -5.69
C GLU A 257 -9.73 16.51 -6.22
N LEU A 258 -10.36 15.76 -7.13
CA LEU A 258 -9.71 14.65 -7.83
C LEU A 258 -9.00 15.13 -9.11
N PRO A 259 -7.84 14.55 -9.45
CA PRO A 259 -7.18 13.44 -8.80
C PRO A 259 -6.46 13.88 -7.53
N SER A 260 -6.34 12.96 -6.58
CA SER A 260 -5.69 13.21 -5.29
C SER A 260 -4.95 11.97 -4.78
N LEU A 261 -4.11 12.17 -3.76
CA LEU A 261 -3.36 11.09 -3.11
C LEU A 261 -3.63 11.02 -1.60
N LEU A 262 -3.92 9.82 -1.09
CA LEU A 262 -4.08 9.56 0.34
C LEU A 262 -2.94 8.66 0.85
N THR A 263 -2.31 9.03 1.96
CA THR A 263 -1.50 8.09 2.75
C THR A 263 -2.28 7.65 3.98
N ILE A 264 -2.57 6.35 4.02
CA ILE A 264 -3.50 5.74 4.98
C ILE A 264 -2.74 5.41 6.27
N SER A 265 -3.22 5.97 7.38
CA SER A 265 -2.69 5.75 8.72
C SER A 265 -2.91 4.32 9.21
N THR A 266 -2.15 3.89 10.22
CA THR A 266 -2.44 2.65 10.97
C THR A 266 -3.78 2.71 11.68
N GLU A 267 -4.21 3.92 12.06
CA GLU A 267 -5.47 4.19 12.75
C GLU A 267 -6.66 4.33 11.79
N TYR A 268 -6.48 3.98 10.50
CA TYR A 268 -7.56 4.02 9.52
C TYR A 268 -8.75 3.14 9.94
N ARG A 269 -9.93 3.75 9.95
CA ARG A 269 -11.20 3.11 10.33
C ARG A 269 -11.98 2.77 9.05
N PRO A 270 -11.91 1.52 8.56
CA PRO A 270 -12.63 1.13 7.36
C PRO A 270 -14.14 1.25 7.59
N ARG A 271 -14.83 1.92 6.65
CA ARG A 271 -16.29 2.03 6.66
C ARG A 271 -16.90 0.96 5.76
N GLU A 272 -18.07 0.46 6.11
CA GLU A 272 -18.88 -0.33 5.19
C GLU A 272 -19.68 0.62 4.29
N PRO A 273 -19.59 0.49 2.96
CA PRO A 273 -20.36 1.33 2.05
C PRO A 273 -21.84 0.94 2.10
N GLY A 274 -22.72 1.95 2.16
CA GLY A 274 -24.16 1.73 2.12
C GLY A 274 -24.65 1.17 0.78
N THR A 275 -25.84 0.56 0.77
CA THR A 275 -26.42 -0.12 -0.41
C THR A 275 -27.07 0.80 -1.45
N PHE A 276 -27.05 2.12 -1.25
CA PHE A 276 -27.90 3.06 -1.98
C PHE A 276 -27.47 3.33 -3.44
N ASP A 277 -26.21 3.07 -3.82
CA ASP A 277 -25.66 3.43 -5.14
C ASP A 277 -25.28 2.21 -6.02
N GLN A 278 -25.80 1.03 -5.71
CA GLN A 278 -25.46 -0.23 -6.41
C GLN A 278 -25.59 -0.19 -7.95
N PRO A 279 -26.63 0.44 -8.55
CA PRO A 279 -26.71 0.57 -10.00
C PRO A 279 -25.56 1.38 -10.60
N GLU A 280 -25.15 2.48 -9.97
CA GLU A 280 -24.06 3.32 -10.46
C GLU A 280 -22.71 2.63 -10.30
N VAL A 281 -22.48 1.99 -9.15
CA VAL A 281 -21.29 1.17 -8.88
C VAL A 281 -21.12 0.11 -9.98
N ARG A 282 -22.21 -0.58 -10.34
CA ARG A 282 -22.20 -1.59 -11.39
C ARG A 282 -21.84 -1.03 -12.76
N LEU A 283 -22.38 0.12 -13.14
CA LEU A 283 -22.05 0.81 -14.40
C LEU A 283 -20.58 1.24 -14.42
N ASN A 284 -20.08 1.74 -13.30
CA ASN A 284 -18.70 2.23 -13.19
C ASN A 284 -17.67 1.09 -13.07
N SER A 285 -18.12 -0.14 -12.78
CA SER A 285 -17.27 -1.33 -12.66
C SER A 285 -16.77 -1.85 -14.00
N TYR A 286 -15.65 -2.57 -13.95
CA TYR A 286 -15.02 -3.21 -15.09
C TYR A 286 -15.41 -4.69 -15.18
N ALA A 287 -14.95 -5.41 -16.21
CA ALA A 287 -15.36 -6.78 -16.52
C ALA A 287 -14.96 -7.78 -15.42
N GLY A 288 -13.87 -7.51 -14.70
CA GLY A 288 -13.41 -8.32 -13.57
C GLY A 288 -11.93 -8.11 -13.25
N LYS A 289 -11.34 -9.10 -12.57
CA LYS A 289 -9.92 -9.11 -12.22
C LYS A 289 -9.08 -9.68 -13.37
N VAL A 290 -7.94 -9.06 -13.65
CA VAL A 290 -6.92 -9.54 -14.58
C VAL A 290 -5.85 -10.24 -13.76
N GLN A 291 -5.81 -11.57 -13.82
CA GLN A 291 -4.92 -12.40 -13.01
C GLN A 291 -3.47 -12.47 -13.53
N LEU A 292 -3.06 -11.55 -14.41
CA LEU A 292 -1.71 -11.49 -14.97
C LEU A 292 -1.06 -10.14 -14.63
N ALA A 293 -0.01 -10.19 -13.83
CA ALA A 293 0.80 -9.01 -13.53
C ALA A 293 1.51 -8.50 -14.79
N THR A 294 1.47 -7.18 -15.00
CA THR A 294 2.15 -6.54 -16.13
C THR A 294 3.46 -5.91 -15.67
N LYS A 295 4.58 -6.25 -16.31
CA LYS A 295 5.88 -5.64 -16.04
C LYS A 295 6.11 -4.42 -16.92
N TRP A 296 6.61 -3.34 -16.33
CA TRP A 296 7.15 -2.18 -17.04
C TRP A 296 8.61 -1.92 -16.65
N THR A 297 9.43 -1.69 -17.66
CA THR A 297 10.84 -1.31 -17.56
C THR A 297 11.00 0.21 -17.53
N ALA A 298 12.23 0.71 -17.37
CA ALA A 298 12.49 2.16 -17.49
C ALA A 298 12.18 2.69 -18.89
N GLU A 299 12.40 1.89 -19.93
CA GLU A 299 12.11 2.24 -21.32
C GLU A 299 10.60 2.33 -21.55
N ASP A 300 9.83 1.37 -21.03
CA ASP A 300 8.37 1.40 -21.08
C ASP A 300 7.80 2.69 -20.49
N LEU A 301 8.44 3.24 -19.44
CA LEU A 301 8.01 4.47 -18.78
C LEU A 301 8.49 5.75 -19.48
N GLY A 302 9.38 5.64 -20.49
CA GLY A 302 10.07 6.79 -21.07
C GLY A 302 10.89 7.56 -20.01
N ALA A 303 11.42 6.86 -19.01
CA ALA A 303 12.07 7.48 -17.87
C ALA A 303 13.47 8.00 -18.20
N ASP A 304 13.84 9.15 -17.66
CA ASP A 304 15.21 9.67 -17.72
C ASP A 304 16.12 8.80 -16.84
N PRO A 305 17.13 8.11 -17.41
CA PRO A 305 18.05 7.27 -16.64
C PRO A 305 18.78 8.03 -15.52
N LYS A 306 18.97 9.35 -15.66
CA LYS A 306 19.64 10.19 -14.65
C LYS A 306 18.77 10.48 -13.43
N ARG A 307 17.46 10.24 -13.52
CA ARG A 307 16.50 10.42 -12.41
C ARG A 307 16.08 9.08 -11.78
N LEU A 308 16.69 7.97 -12.20
CA LEU A 308 16.37 6.62 -11.72
C LEU A 308 17.50 6.01 -10.89
N GLY A 309 17.12 5.11 -9.98
CA GLY A 309 18.07 4.32 -9.19
C GLY A 309 19.03 5.20 -8.39
N LEU A 310 20.18 4.63 -8.07
CA LEU A 310 21.24 5.34 -7.36
C LEU A 310 21.70 6.62 -8.10
N SER A 311 21.64 6.66 -9.44
CA SER A 311 22.06 7.83 -10.22
C SER A 311 21.13 9.03 -10.02
N GLY A 312 19.83 8.79 -9.82
CA GLY A 312 18.84 9.82 -9.57
C GLY A 312 18.63 10.13 -8.10
N SER A 313 19.34 9.44 -7.20
CA SER A 313 19.16 9.55 -5.77
C SER A 313 20.06 10.63 -5.17
N PRO A 314 19.50 11.74 -4.67
CA PRO A 314 20.29 12.74 -3.94
C PRO A 314 20.81 12.21 -2.59
N THR A 315 20.22 11.16 -2.03
CA THR A 315 20.65 10.57 -0.76
C THR A 315 21.26 9.19 -0.95
N ILE A 316 22.29 8.88 -0.14
CA ILE A 316 22.98 7.59 -0.14
C ILE A 316 23.06 7.09 1.29
N VAL A 317 22.67 5.85 1.52
CA VAL A 317 22.71 5.22 2.85
C VAL A 317 24.16 4.89 3.21
N GLY A 318 24.63 5.43 4.35
CA GLY A 318 25.94 5.12 4.92
C GLY A 318 26.02 3.71 5.53
N ALA A 319 27.14 3.40 6.18
CA ALA A 319 27.32 2.11 6.86
C ALA A 319 26.30 1.93 7.99
N GLY A 320 25.59 0.80 7.99
CA GLY A 320 24.67 0.44 9.07
C GLY A 320 25.43 -0.01 10.31
N ILE A 321 25.02 0.50 11.47
CA ILE A 321 25.55 0.09 12.78
C ILE A 321 24.45 -0.69 13.49
N ASP A 322 24.72 -1.94 13.86
CA ASP A 322 23.81 -2.72 14.71
C ASP A 322 23.93 -2.20 16.15
N ILE A 323 22.85 -1.56 16.63
CA ILE A 323 22.75 -1.02 17.98
C ILE A 323 22.32 -2.09 19.00
N GLY A 324 22.16 -3.34 18.57
CA GLY A 324 21.64 -4.44 19.39
C GLY A 324 20.16 -4.28 19.71
N LYS A 325 19.63 -5.18 20.52
CA LYS A 325 18.28 -5.07 21.09
C LYS A 325 18.39 -4.52 22.51
N THR A 326 17.43 -3.69 22.90
CA THR A 326 17.24 -3.38 24.33
C THR A 326 17.08 -4.70 25.09
N PRO A 327 17.77 -4.91 26.22
CA PRO A 327 17.56 -6.07 27.06
C PRO A 327 16.07 -6.13 27.44
N VAL A 328 15.37 -7.18 27.00
CA VAL A 328 13.98 -7.41 27.39
C VAL A 328 13.99 -8.46 28.49
N GLN A 329 13.72 -8.03 29.73
CA GLN A 329 13.50 -8.95 30.84
C GLN A 329 12.00 -9.25 30.94
N LYS A 330 11.62 -10.50 30.67
CA LYS A 330 10.21 -10.93 30.73
C LYS A 330 9.88 -11.44 32.13
N PHE A 331 9.11 -10.66 32.88
CA PHE A 331 8.53 -11.12 34.14
C PHE A 331 7.16 -11.76 33.88
N VAL A 332 7.05 -13.06 34.06
CA VAL A 332 5.75 -13.74 34.21
C VAL A 332 5.36 -13.60 35.68
N GLY A 333 4.11 -13.33 36.04
CA GLY A 333 3.67 -12.95 37.40
C GLY A 333 4.00 -13.89 38.59
N ARG A 334 4.77 -14.97 38.37
CA ARG A 334 5.38 -15.84 39.40
C ARG A 334 6.91 -15.93 39.30
N SER A 335 7.53 -15.08 38.49
CA SER A 335 8.98 -15.06 38.32
C SER A 335 9.61 -14.69 39.66
N LEU A 336 10.48 -15.56 40.15
CA LEU A 336 11.23 -15.31 41.37
C LEU A 336 12.38 -14.38 41.03
N VAL A 337 12.49 -13.29 41.77
CA VAL A 337 13.55 -12.30 41.59
C VAL A 337 14.29 -12.07 42.89
N PHE A 338 15.54 -11.65 42.79
CA PHE A 338 16.30 -11.15 43.92
C PHE A 338 15.70 -9.84 44.43
N LEU A 339 15.33 -9.79 45.72
CA LEU A 339 14.74 -8.61 46.35
C LEU A 339 15.79 -7.56 46.74
N GLU A 340 17.05 -8.01 46.83
CA GLU A 340 18.24 -7.24 47.16
C GLU A 340 19.47 -7.83 46.44
N LYS A 341 20.58 -7.10 46.44
CA LYS A 341 21.84 -7.56 45.85
C LYS A 341 22.36 -8.79 46.60
N ALA A 342 22.73 -9.84 45.88
CA ALA A 342 23.27 -11.06 46.45
C ALA A 342 24.70 -11.32 45.96
N PRO A 343 25.63 -11.69 46.86
CA PRO A 343 26.98 -12.09 46.48
C PRO A 343 26.97 -13.42 45.70
N GLU A 344 28.12 -13.80 45.15
CA GLU A 344 28.31 -15.09 44.50
C GLU A 344 27.97 -16.24 45.47
N LEU A 345 27.11 -17.16 45.01
CA LEU A 345 26.65 -18.34 45.73
C LEU A 345 27.39 -19.57 45.19
N SER A 346 27.67 -20.56 46.05
CA SER A 346 28.32 -21.80 45.64
C SER A 346 27.51 -23.02 46.11
N LEU A 347 27.32 -23.98 45.21
CA LEU A 347 26.73 -25.28 45.51
C LEU A 347 27.46 -26.35 44.69
N ASP A 348 27.94 -27.40 45.34
CA ASP A 348 28.64 -28.54 44.72
C ASP A 348 29.80 -28.13 43.78
N GLY A 349 30.56 -27.11 44.18
CA GLY A 349 31.70 -26.59 43.40
C GLY A 349 31.32 -25.71 42.20
N LYS A 350 30.03 -25.48 41.95
CA LYS A 350 29.53 -24.53 40.95
C LYS A 350 29.19 -23.19 41.60
N LYS A 351 29.64 -22.12 40.97
CA LYS A 351 29.40 -20.73 41.38
C LYS A 351 28.22 -20.14 40.58
N TYR A 352 27.39 -19.35 41.25
CA TYR A 352 26.23 -18.67 40.69
C TYR A 352 26.23 -17.21 41.14
N GLY A 353 26.02 -16.27 40.21
CA GLY A 353 26.02 -14.83 40.51
C GLY A 353 27.39 -14.17 40.25
N PRO A 354 27.64 -12.96 40.80
CA PRO A 354 26.77 -12.18 41.69
C PRO A 354 25.45 -11.76 41.04
N PHE A 355 24.44 -11.43 41.86
CA PHE A 355 23.11 -11.04 41.40
C PHE A 355 22.75 -9.64 41.91
N GLU A 356 22.19 -8.82 41.03
CA GLU A 356 21.62 -7.53 41.39
C GLU A 356 20.13 -7.67 41.77
N LYS A 357 19.61 -6.63 42.42
CA LYS A 357 18.18 -6.56 42.73
C LYS A 357 17.35 -6.56 41.43
N GLY A 358 16.37 -7.44 41.33
CA GLY A 358 15.50 -7.60 40.15
C GLY A 358 15.93 -8.73 39.20
N ASP A 359 17.13 -9.29 39.38
CA ASP A 359 17.59 -10.44 38.60
C ASP A 359 16.68 -11.65 38.84
N LEU A 360 16.47 -12.45 37.78
CA LEU A 360 15.70 -13.69 37.87
C LEU A 360 16.47 -14.74 38.68
N ALA A 361 15.82 -15.29 39.71
CA ALA A 361 16.36 -16.35 40.54
C ALA A 361 16.07 -17.76 39.98
N THR A 362 15.17 -17.89 38.99
CA THR A 362 14.84 -19.15 38.31
C THR A 362 16.00 -19.95 37.72
N PRO A 363 17.15 -19.38 37.34
CA PRO A 363 18.31 -20.15 36.90
C PRO A 363 19.01 -20.97 38.01
N LEU A 364 18.63 -20.81 39.28
CA LEU A 364 19.28 -21.46 40.42
C LEU A 364 18.72 -22.87 40.72
N PRO A 365 19.55 -23.80 41.21
CA PRO A 365 19.10 -25.09 41.76
C PRO A 365 18.02 -24.94 42.83
N GLU A 366 17.07 -25.87 42.90
CA GLU A 366 15.94 -25.83 43.85
C GLU A 366 16.39 -25.74 45.32
N THR A 367 17.51 -26.37 45.67
CA THR A 367 18.10 -26.34 47.02
C THR A 367 18.55 -24.93 47.41
N LEU A 368 19.24 -24.22 46.50
CA LEU A 368 19.62 -22.82 46.70
C LEU A 368 18.39 -21.91 46.72
N LEU A 369 17.42 -22.14 45.82
CA LEU A 369 16.18 -21.38 45.79
C LEU A 369 15.35 -21.53 47.08
N ALA A 370 15.28 -22.73 47.65
CA ALA A 370 14.57 -22.99 48.90
C ALA A 370 15.21 -22.23 50.07
N GLY A 371 16.55 -22.25 50.17
CA GLY A 371 17.30 -21.47 51.16
C GLY A 371 17.05 -19.97 51.01
N LEU A 372 17.25 -19.42 49.80
CA LEU A 372 17.06 -18.00 49.53
C LEU A 372 15.62 -17.52 49.73
N LYS A 373 14.62 -18.37 49.47
CA LYS A 373 13.22 -18.08 49.79
C LYS A 373 12.97 -18.03 51.29
N SER A 374 13.53 -18.99 52.04
CA SER A 374 13.38 -19.04 53.50
C SER A 374 14.07 -17.85 54.19
N GLU A 375 15.16 -17.36 53.61
CA GLU A 375 15.89 -16.17 54.05
C GLU A 375 15.23 -14.85 53.58
N GLY A 376 14.17 -14.92 52.77
CA GLY A 376 13.49 -13.74 52.23
C GLY A 376 14.29 -12.94 51.20
N LYS A 377 15.38 -13.51 50.65
CA LYS A 377 16.25 -12.85 49.66
C LYS A 377 15.69 -12.90 48.24
N VAL A 378 14.84 -13.89 47.98
CA VAL A 378 14.16 -14.09 46.70
C VAL A 378 12.67 -14.15 46.90
N GLY A 379 11.91 -13.43 46.09
CA GLY A 379 10.45 -13.37 46.17
C GLY A 379 9.79 -13.26 44.80
N PRO A 380 8.47 -13.45 44.70
CA PRO A 380 7.75 -13.24 43.46
C PRO A 380 7.85 -11.76 43.06
N PHE A 381 8.14 -11.51 41.79
CA PHE A 381 8.04 -10.17 41.23
C PHE A 381 6.58 -9.69 41.33
N SER A 382 6.35 -8.67 42.16
CA SER A 382 5.02 -8.21 42.53
C SER A 382 4.64 -6.91 41.82
N TYR A 383 3.34 -6.63 41.72
CA TYR A 383 2.85 -5.39 41.11
C TYR A 383 3.40 -4.10 41.77
N PRO A 384 3.55 -4.00 43.10
CA PRO A 384 4.21 -2.85 43.72
C PRO A 384 5.69 -2.71 43.33
N MET A 385 6.40 -3.81 43.10
CA MET A 385 7.80 -3.77 42.62
C MET A 385 7.88 -3.24 41.19
N LEU A 386 6.96 -3.68 40.32
CA LEU A 386 6.82 -3.16 38.96
C LEU A 386 6.52 -1.65 38.97
N ALA A 387 5.58 -1.21 39.80
CA ALA A 387 5.25 0.21 39.92
C ALA A 387 6.46 1.03 40.36
N LYS A 388 7.25 0.52 41.32
CA LYS A 388 8.48 1.18 41.73
C LYS A 388 9.46 1.28 40.56
N GLU A 389 9.71 0.20 39.83
CA GLU A 389 10.65 0.17 38.70
C GLU A 389 10.26 1.09 37.54
N ILE A 390 8.96 1.22 37.23
CA ILE A 390 8.48 2.10 36.16
C ILE A 390 8.56 3.58 36.55
N PHE A 391 8.33 3.91 37.83
CA PHE A 391 8.14 5.29 38.29
C PHE A 391 9.30 5.84 39.16
N SER A 392 10.36 5.06 39.42
CA SER A 392 11.60 5.48 40.09
C SER A 392 12.72 5.69 39.09
#